data_AF-A0A954TPJ4-F1
#
_entry.id   AF-A0A954TPJ4-F1
#
_cell.length_a   1.000
_cell.length_b   1.000
_cell.length_c   1.000
_cell.angle_alpha   90.00
_cell.angle_beta   90.00
_cell.angle_gamma   90.00
#
_symmetry.space_group_name_H-M   'P 1'
#
loop_
_entity.id
_entity.type
_entity.pdbx_description
1 polymer ?
#
loop_
_entity_poly.entity_id
_entity_poly.type
_entity_poly.pdbx_seq_one_letter_code
_entity_poly.pdbx_strand_id
1 'polypeptide(L)'
;LWMPSWGGMINGLLTLRGAWHKVAADPVLKFFVVGVTFYGMSTFEGPMLSIKSVNSLSHYTDWTIAHVHSGALGWNGFMAFGMLYWLLPRIFQTKLWSTKLVSLHFWTGTIGILAYIIPIYAAGLMQGLMWREMDEMGNLVYPDFVETIQEIVWLWWFRVLGGTLYVGGVVMLCVNALMTWMGRPSTYEVPVYSAPALSKDYVDSPIPKSGLEDVPMLDVAKGLSVWAKMGWHRRWERLPVMFTVLTTLAVVLATLFELVPTFLIRSNIPTIATVKPYTPLELAGRAIFVSEGCYNCHSQMIRPIVAETKRYGEYSKPGEFIYDRPFQWGSRRIGPDLAREGGRNSSFWHWRHFENPADVSPGSVMPSYGHLLTDTLNYDEIAPHVKAAWQLGAEYSEEDLNNTKEVAFKQAEKIAAEISTQGGPANTMDKQAVAMIAYLQRIGIDLFATPEPKADATAGDAAEAESAAGSAAEPANESEATPAESAGESE
;
A
#
# COMPACT_ATOMS: atom_id res chain seq x y z
N LEU A 1 13.55 2.29 -10.89
CA LEU A 1 13.81 0.98 -10.26
C LEU A 1 14.16 -0.15 -11.23
N TRP A 2 13.70 -0.14 -12.49
CA TRP A 2 13.91 -1.26 -13.43
C TRP A 2 15.37 -1.59 -13.72
N MET A 3 16.19 -0.60 -14.11
CA MET A 3 17.56 -0.86 -14.58
C MET A 3 18.48 -1.51 -13.52
N PRO A 4 18.55 -1.03 -12.26
CA PRO A 4 19.40 -1.68 -11.24
C PRO A 4 18.95 -3.10 -10.91
N SER A 5 17.63 -3.33 -10.83
CA SER A 5 17.10 -4.62 -10.39
C SER A 5 17.28 -5.72 -11.44
N TRP A 6 17.02 -5.40 -12.70
CA TRP A 6 17.26 -6.34 -13.81
C TRP A 6 18.75 -6.58 -14.04
N GLY A 7 19.60 -5.56 -13.86
CA GLY A 7 21.05 -5.76 -13.83
C GLY A 7 21.47 -6.78 -12.76
N GLY A 8 20.90 -6.69 -11.55
CA GLY A 8 21.11 -7.65 -10.47
C GLY A 8 20.67 -9.07 -10.84
N MET A 9 19.46 -9.24 -11.38
CA MET A 9 18.96 -10.56 -11.81
C MET A 9 19.85 -11.17 -12.89
N ILE A 10 20.12 -10.41 -13.97
CA ILE A 10 20.91 -10.89 -15.11
C ILE A 10 22.32 -11.26 -14.65
N ASN A 11 22.97 -10.43 -13.84
CA ASN A 11 24.30 -10.74 -13.30
C ASN A 11 24.26 -11.99 -12.42
N GLY A 12 23.23 -12.15 -11.58
CA GLY A 12 23.05 -13.33 -10.75
C GLY A 12 22.95 -14.62 -11.56
N LEU A 13 22.15 -14.62 -12.63
CA LEU A 13 21.99 -15.77 -13.51
C LEU A 13 23.23 -16.02 -14.39
N LEU A 14 23.84 -14.96 -14.94
CA LEU A 14 25.04 -15.07 -15.78
C LEU A 14 26.29 -15.46 -14.99
N THR A 15 26.31 -15.27 -13.67
CA THR A 15 27.37 -15.82 -12.80
C THR A 15 27.46 -17.35 -12.88
N LEU A 16 26.36 -18.02 -13.22
CA LEU A 16 26.31 -19.48 -13.42
C LEU A 16 26.70 -19.92 -14.83
N ARG A 17 27.09 -18.99 -15.72
CA ARG A 17 27.53 -19.33 -17.08
C ARG A 17 28.71 -20.31 -17.03
N GLY A 18 28.55 -21.46 -17.69
CA GLY A 18 29.51 -22.58 -17.66
C GLY A 18 29.34 -23.56 -16.48
N ALA A 19 28.50 -23.23 -15.49
CA ALA A 19 28.25 -24.04 -14.29
C ALA A 19 26.79 -24.46 -14.10
N TRP A 20 25.92 -24.26 -15.10
CA TRP A 20 24.48 -24.62 -15.04
C TRP A 20 24.20 -26.06 -14.65
N HIS A 21 25.08 -27.01 -15.01
CA HIS A 21 24.98 -28.41 -14.59
C HIS A 21 24.97 -28.59 -13.06
N LYS A 22 25.60 -27.67 -12.30
CA LYS A 22 25.58 -27.70 -10.83
C LYS A 22 24.20 -27.40 -10.25
N VAL A 23 23.38 -26.63 -10.95
CA VAL A 23 22.00 -26.31 -10.51
C VAL A 23 21.16 -27.59 -10.47
N ALA A 24 21.37 -28.53 -11.39
CA ALA A 24 20.64 -29.79 -11.38
C ALA A 24 20.98 -30.67 -10.15
N ALA A 25 22.25 -30.63 -9.72
CA ALA A 25 22.79 -31.48 -8.66
C ALA A 25 22.66 -30.90 -7.25
N ASP A 26 22.84 -29.58 -7.08
CA ASP A 26 22.82 -28.92 -5.77
C ASP A 26 21.45 -28.29 -5.49
N PRO A 27 20.65 -28.84 -4.56
CA PRO A 27 19.34 -28.31 -4.24
C PRO A 27 19.40 -26.91 -3.60
N VAL A 28 20.50 -26.53 -2.95
CA VAL A 28 20.67 -25.18 -2.40
C VAL A 28 20.78 -24.16 -3.54
N LEU A 29 21.53 -24.50 -4.59
CA LEU A 29 21.67 -23.63 -5.75
C LEU A 29 20.34 -23.45 -6.51
N LYS A 30 19.47 -24.47 -6.51
CA LYS A 30 18.12 -24.36 -7.08
C LYS A 30 17.29 -23.27 -6.38
N PHE A 31 17.34 -23.20 -5.05
CA PHE A 31 16.64 -22.15 -4.30
C PHE A 31 17.12 -20.76 -4.71
N PHE A 32 18.43 -20.55 -4.81
CA PHE A 32 18.98 -19.26 -5.24
C PHE A 32 18.58 -18.89 -6.67
N VAL A 33 18.64 -19.84 -7.61
CA VAL A 33 18.23 -19.58 -9.00
C VAL A 33 16.77 -19.17 -9.08
N VAL A 34 15.86 -19.94 -8.46
CA VAL A 34 14.42 -19.61 -8.45
C VAL A 34 14.16 -18.28 -7.73
N GLY A 35 14.83 -18.04 -6.60
CA GLY A 35 14.72 -16.78 -5.86
C GLY A 35 15.14 -15.56 -6.69
N VAL A 36 16.25 -15.65 -7.42
CA VAL A 36 16.72 -14.60 -8.34
C VAL A 36 15.78 -14.43 -9.54
N THR A 37 15.17 -15.50 -10.04
CA THR A 37 14.15 -15.38 -11.10
C THR A 37 12.91 -14.62 -10.59
N PHE A 38 12.40 -14.97 -9.40
CA PHE A 38 11.29 -14.23 -8.78
C PHE A 38 11.64 -12.78 -8.46
N TYR A 39 12.89 -12.50 -8.10
CA TYR A 39 13.37 -11.14 -7.92
C TYR A 39 13.18 -10.30 -9.18
N GLY A 40 13.61 -10.81 -10.33
CA GLY A 40 13.47 -10.12 -11.60
C GLY A 40 12.01 -9.91 -12.01
N MET A 41 11.17 -10.93 -11.83
CA MET A 41 9.73 -10.85 -12.14
C MET A 41 9.02 -9.82 -11.24
N SER A 42 9.22 -9.89 -9.91
CA SER A 42 8.60 -8.97 -8.97
C SER A 42 9.09 -7.54 -9.19
N THR A 43 10.40 -7.31 -9.37
CA THR A 43 10.92 -5.94 -9.60
C THR A 43 10.59 -5.35 -10.97
N PHE A 44 10.26 -6.17 -11.97
CA PHE A 44 9.64 -5.70 -13.20
C PHE A 44 8.22 -5.21 -12.94
N GLU A 45 7.44 -6.06 -12.27
CA GLU A 45 6.02 -5.86 -12.07
C GLU A 45 5.71 -4.65 -11.17
N GLY A 46 6.48 -4.41 -10.12
CA GLY A 46 6.22 -3.29 -9.19
C GLY A 46 6.04 -1.94 -9.90
N PRO A 47 7.01 -1.47 -10.70
CA PRO A 47 6.85 -0.23 -11.45
C PRO A 47 5.83 -0.32 -12.59
N MET A 48 5.59 -1.52 -13.16
CA MET A 48 4.50 -1.70 -14.13
C MET A 48 3.14 -1.39 -13.48
N LEU A 49 2.91 -1.82 -12.23
CA LEU A 49 1.69 -1.52 -11.46
C LEU A 49 1.52 -0.03 -11.11
N SER A 50 2.56 0.79 -11.25
CA SER A 50 2.49 2.25 -11.09
C SER A 50 2.01 2.98 -12.35
N ILE A 51 2.03 2.30 -13.50
CA ILE A 51 1.53 2.87 -14.75
C ILE A 51 0.00 2.98 -14.66
N LYS A 52 -0.55 4.18 -14.86
CA LYS A 52 -1.98 4.48 -14.68
C LYS A 52 -2.91 3.45 -15.35
N SER A 53 -2.63 3.04 -16.58
CA SER A 53 -3.45 2.06 -17.31
C SER A 53 -3.45 0.69 -16.64
N VAL A 54 -2.29 0.21 -16.20
CA VAL A 54 -2.15 -1.07 -15.49
C VAL A 54 -2.74 -0.98 -14.09
N ASN A 55 -2.48 0.12 -13.38
CA ASN A 55 -3.02 0.36 -12.03
C ASN A 55 -4.56 0.38 -12.03
N SER A 56 -5.16 0.98 -13.06
CA SER A 56 -6.61 1.03 -13.21
C SER A 56 -7.28 -0.35 -13.30
N LEU A 57 -6.51 -1.41 -13.59
CA LEU A 57 -6.96 -2.80 -13.63
C LEU A 57 -6.53 -3.60 -12.39
N SER A 58 -5.30 -3.39 -11.91
CA SER A 58 -4.66 -4.20 -10.86
C SER A 58 -4.91 -3.72 -9.43
N HIS A 59 -5.17 -2.43 -9.24
CA HIS A 59 -5.39 -1.86 -7.91
C HIS A 59 -6.73 -2.34 -7.34
N TYR A 60 -6.73 -2.67 -6.05
CA TYR A 60 -7.81 -3.34 -5.30
C TYR A 60 -8.13 -4.80 -5.67
N THR A 61 -7.54 -5.35 -6.73
CA THR A 61 -7.75 -6.74 -7.10
C THR A 61 -6.66 -7.65 -6.52
N ASP A 62 -6.88 -8.95 -6.68
CA ASP A 62 -5.93 -10.00 -6.30
C ASP A 62 -4.57 -9.93 -7.04
N TRP A 63 -4.45 -9.15 -8.12
CA TRP A 63 -3.18 -8.94 -8.81
C TRP A 63 -2.12 -8.38 -7.85
N THR A 64 -2.45 -7.33 -7.10
CA THR A 64 -1.51 -6.71 -6.15
C THR A 64 -1.03 -7.73 -5.10
N ILE A 65 -1.92 -8.63 -4.67
CA ILE A 65 -1.59 -9.70 -3.73
C ILE A 65 -0.64 -10.71 -4.37
N ALA A 66 -0.89 -11.15 -5.61
CA ALA A 66 0.00 -12.06 -6.33
C ALA A 66 1.41 -11.47 -6.51
N HIS A 67 1.49 -10.18 -6.88
CA HIS A 67 2.76 -9.44 -7.01
C HIS A 67 3.58 -9.45 -5.71
N VAL A 68 2.94 -9.10 -4.59
CA VAL A 68 3.63 -9.06 -3.29
C VAL A 68 4.06 -10.46 -2.86
N HIS A 69 3.27 -11.51 -3.12
CA HIS A 69 3.64 -12.88 -2.75
C HIS A 69 4.72 -13.47 -3.65
N SER A 70 4.77 -13.09 -4.94
CA SER A 70 5.88 -13.49 -5.82
C SER A 70 7.22 -12.92 -5.30
N GLY A 71 7.22 -11.69 -4.78
CA GLY A 71 8.37 -11.07 -4.12
C GLY A 71 8.67 -11.67 -2.73
N ALA A 72 7.67 -11.74 -1.84
CA ALA A 72 7.88 -12.15 -0.46
C ALA A 72 8.21 -13.65 -0.34
N LEU A 73 7.46 -14.51 -1.01
CA LEU A 73 7.64 -15.96 -0.92
C LEU A 73 8.59 -16.47 -2.02
N GLY A 74 8.33 -16.09 -3.27
CA GLY A 74 9.11 -16.54 -4.41
C GLY A 74 10.56 -16.03 -4.40
N TRP A 75 10.77 -14.74 -4.14
CA TRP A 75 12.11 -14.16 -4.05
C TRP A 75 12.71 -14.30 -2.65
N ASN A 76 12.20 -13.55 -1.67
CA ASN A 76 12.83 -13.47 -0.34
C ASN A 76 12.78 -14.82 0.39
N GLY A 77 11.66 -15.54 0.32
CA GLY A 77 11.50 -16.86 0.92
C GLY A 77 12.52 -17.87 0.38
N PHE A 78 12.61 -18.04 -0.94
CA PHE A 78 13.56 -18.98 -1.54
C PHE A 78 15.02 -18.58 -1.29
N MET A 79 15.35 -17.28 -1.35
CA MET A 79 16.68 -16.80 -0.98
C MET A 79 17.00 -17.17 0.47
N ALA A 80 16.07 -16.94 1.41
CA ALA A 80 16.24 -17.30 2.80
C ALA A 80 16.41 -18.82 2.98
N PHE A 81 15.62 -19.65 2.31
CA PHE A 81 15.75 -21.10 2.37
C PHE A 81 17.12 -21.57 1.87
N GLY A 82 17.58 -21.06 0.72
CA GLY A 82 18.91 -21.34 0.19
C GLY A 82 20.03 -20.94 1.16
N MET A 83 19.96 -19.72 1.71
CA MET A 83 20.92 -19.23 2.71
C MET A 83 20.94 -20.11 3.96
N LEU A 84 19.77 -20.49 4.49
CA LEU A 84 19.68 -21.33 5.68
C LEU A 84 20.31 -22.71 5.43
N TYR A 85 19.95 -23.39 4.33
CA TYR A 85 20.57 -24.68 4.01
C TYR A 85 22.08 -24.59 3.77
N TRP A 86 22.56 -23.46 3.25
CA TRP A 86 24.00 -23.23 3.11
C TRP A 86 24.69 -22.96 4.46
N LEU A 87 24.04 -22.21 5.36
CA LEU A 87 24.59 -21.81 6.66
C LEU A 87 24.56 -22.94 7.69
N LEU A 88 23.48 -23.71 7.78
CA LEU A 88 23.28 -24.77 8.77
C LEU A 88 24.50 -25.69 8.97
N PRO A 89 25.08 -26.31 7.92
CA PRO A 89 26.24 -27.19 8.09
C PRO A 89 27.51 -26.45 8.54
N ARG A 90 27.64 -25.16 8.21
CA ARG A 90 28.81 -24.31 8.57
C ARG A 90 28.73 -23.84 10.00
N ILE A 91 27.55 -23.40 10.43
CA ILE A 91 27.30 -22.96 11.81
C ILE A 91 27.40 -24.16 12.75
N PHE A 92 26.82 -25.30 12.38
CA PHE A 92 26.79 -26.48 13.25
C PHE A 92 27.97 -27.44 13.05
N GLN A 93 28.93 -27.10 12.17
CA GLN A 93 30.13 -27.89 11.88
C GLN A 93 29.82 -29.38 11.64
N THR A 94 28.75 -29.62 10.90
CA THR A 94 28.25 -30.97 10.60
C THR A 94 27.67 -31.00 9.19
N LYS A 95 27.30 -32.19 8.71
CA LYS A 95 26.68 -32.35 7.40
C LYS A 95 25.18 -32.07 7.51
N LEU A 96 24.58 -31.51 6.45
CA LEU A 96 23.12 -31.45 6.35
C LEU A 96 22.53 -32.85 6.52
N TRP A 97 21.50 -32.96 7.35
CA TRP A 97 20.93 -34.25 7.72
C TRP A 97 20.36 -35.02 6.51
N SER A 98 19.63 -34.36 5.61
CA SER A 98 19.07 -35.02 4.42
C SER A 98 18.98 -34.08 3.22
N THR A 99 19.85 -34.27 2.23
CA THR A 99 19.80 -33.53 0.95
C THR A 99 18.57 -33.90 0.11
N LYS A 100 18.03 -35.12 0.27
CA LYS A 100 16.78 -35.54 -0.37
C LYS A 100 15.59 -34.73 0.16
N LEU A 101 15.52 -34.49 1.47
CA LEU A 101 14.46 -33.67 2.05
C LEU A 101 14.59 -32.20 1.63
N VAL A 102 15.82 -31.68 1.48
CA VAL A 102 16.03 -30.34 0.89
C VAL A 102 15.51 -30.27 -0.55
N SER A 103 15.78 -31.30 -1.36
CA SER A 103 15.27 -31.38 -2.73
C SER A 103 13.74 -31.52 -2.77
N LEU A 104 13.14 -32.28 -1.84
CA LEU A 104 11.68 -32.37 -1.71
C LEU A 104 11.09 -30.99 -1.34
N HIS A 105 11.66 -30.32 -0.33
CA HIS A 105 11.27 -28.97 0.05
C HIS A 105 11.33 -28.02 -1.15
N PHE A 106 12.41 -28.05 -1.93
CA PHE A 106 12.53 -27.21 -3.13
C PHE A 106 11.35 -27.40 -4.08
N TRP A 107 11.02 -28.65 -4.43
CA TRP A 107 9.93 -28.93 -5.36
C TRP A 107 8.56 -28.62 -4.76
N THR A 108 8.31 -28.99 -3.51
CA THR A 108 7.07 -28.69 -2.81
C THR A 108 6.86 -27.18 -2.69
N GLY A 109 7.89 -26.43 -2.32
CA GLY A 109 7.85 -24.97 -2.27
C GLY A 109 7.64 -24.34 -3.64
N THR A 110 8.29 -24.87 -4.70
CA THR A 110 8.22 -24.31 -6.05
C THR A 110 6.82 -24.54 -6.64
N ILE A 111 6.30 -25.76 -6.52
CA ILE A 111 4.94 -26.08 -6.95
C ILE A 111 3.94 -25.29 -6.09
N GLY A 112 4.17 -25.21 -4.78
CA GLY A 112 3.33 -24.46 -3.85
C GLY A 112 3.21 -22.98 -4.22
N ILE A 113 4.34 -22.30 -4.48
CA ILE A 113 4.30 -20.87 -4.85
C ILE A 113 3.65 -20.66 -6.23
N LEU A 114 3.88 -21.54 -7.21
CA LEU A 114 3.24 -21.42 -8.52
C LEU A 114 1.73 -21.65 -8.43
N ALA A 115 1.30 -22.67 -7.69
CA ALA A 115 -0.11 -22.94 -7.41
C ALA A 115 -0.76 -21.84 -6.54
N TYR A 116 0.03 -21.04 -5.83
CA TYR A 116 -0.46 -19.87 -5.10
C TYR A 116 -0.65 -18.66 -6.02
N ILE A 117 0.39 -18.25 -6.76
CA ILE A 117 0.38 -16.97 -7.46
C ILE A 117 -0.37 -17.01 -8.79
N ILE A 118 -0.30 -18.12 -9.54
CA ILE A 118 -0.91 -18.20 -10.88
C ILE A 118 -2.43 -18.02 -10.79
N PRO A 119 -3.15 -18.75 -9.91
CA PRO A 119 -4.59 -18.55 -9.76
C PRO A 119 -4.97 -17.15 -9.28
N ILE A 120 -4.14 -16.52 -8.47
CA ILE A 120 -4.43 -15.19 -7.90
C ILE A 120 -4.12 -14.07 -8.89
N TYR A 121 -3.14 -14.23 -9.78
CA TYR A 121 -3.02 -13.38 -10.96
C TYR A 121 -4.25 -13.51 -11.87
N ALA A 122 -4.69 -14.75 -12.14
CA ALA A 122 -5.89 -14.99 -12.93
C ALA A 122 -7.14 -14.36 -12.29
N ALA A 123 -7.30 -14.50 -10.97
CA ALA A 123 -8.41 -13.90 -10.23
C ALA A 123 -8.39 -12.37 -10.33
N GLY A 124 -7.21 -11.76 -10.11
CA GLY A 124 -7.06 -10.31 -10.17
C GLY A 124 -7.31 -9.74 -11.56
N LEU A 125 -6.85 -10.42 -12.60
CA LEU A 125 -7.11 -10.06 -14.00
C LEU A 125 -8.58 -10.21 -14.35
N MET A 126 -9.17 -11.37 -14.07
CA MET A 126 -10.56 -11.68 -14.38
C MET A 126 -11.50 -10.69 -13.70
N GLN A 127 -11.37 -10.53 -12.38
CA GLN A 127 -12.20 -9.61 -11.61
C GLN A 127 -12.03 -8.16 -12.07
N GLY A 128 -10.80 -7.72 -12.32
CA GLY A 128 -10.53 -6.38 -12.82
C GLY A 128 -11.14 -6.10 -14.20
N LEU A 129 -11.16 -7.11 -15.09
CA LEU A 129 -11.81 -7.01 -16.41
C LEU A 129 -13.33 -6.98 -16.27
N MET A 130 -13.92 -7.88 -15.47
CA MET A 130 -15.36 -7.92 -15.21
C MET A 130 -15.88 -6.59 -14.63
N TRP A 131 -15.13 -5.97 -13.70
CA TRP A 131 -15.52 -4.69 -13.13
C TRP A 131 -15.67 -3.56 -14.16
N ARG A 132 -15.00 -3.70 -15.31
CA ARG A 132 -14.87 -2.68 -16.35
C ARG A 132 -15.64 -3.02 -17.62
N GLU A 133 -16.19 -4.21 -17.71
CA GLU A 133 -16.89 -4.65 -18.90
C GLU A 133 -18.20 -3.88 -19.06
N MET A 134 -18.37 -3.29 -20.24
CA MET A 134 -19.56 -2.51 -20.60
C MET A 134 -20.22 -3.07 -21.85
N ASP A 135 -21.55 -3.05 -21.88
CA ASP A 135 -22.34 -3.36 -23.06
C ASP A 135 -22.30 -2.22 -24.09
N GLU A 136 -22.93 -2.44 -25.25
CA GLU A 136 -23.02 -1.43 -26.33
C GLU A 136 -23.77 -0.15 -25.91
N MET A 137 -24.60 -0.22 -24.87
CA MET A 137 -25.34 0.91 -24.30
C MET A 137 -24.53 1.64 -23.22
N GLY A 138 -23.34 1.14 -22.89
CA GLY A 138 -22.45 1.67 -21.86
C GLY A 138 -22.84 1.27 -20.43
N ASN A 139 -23.70 0.28 -20.21
CA ASN A 139 -24.01 -0.26 -18.88
C ASN A 139 -22.99 -1.32 -18.48
N LEU A 140 -22.84 -1.56 -17.17
CA LEU A 140 -21.97 -2.62 -16.68
C LEU A 140 -22.59 -3.99 -17.02
N VAL A 141 -21.79 -4.88 -17.60
CA VAL A 141 -22.23 -6.26 -17.86
C VAL A 141 -22.47 -7.01 -16.56
N TYR A 142 -21.60 -6.79 -15.55
CA TYR A 142 -21.70 -7.40 -14.22
C TYR A 142 -22.03 -6.32 -13.18
N PRO A 143 -23.27 -5.81 -13.07
CA PRO A 143 -23.61 -4.72 -12.16
C PRO A 143 -23.51 -5.13 -10.68
N ASP A 144 -23.82 -6.40 -10.37
CA ASP A 144 -23.75 -6.94 -9.02
C ASP A 144 -22.32 -7.37 -8.68
N PHE A 145 -21.78 -6.84 -7.59
CA PHE A 145 -20.39 -7.11 -7.22
C PHE A 145 -20.15 -8.58 -6.88
N VAL A 146 -21.14 -9.24 -6.28
CA VAL A 146 -21.06 -10.65 -5.83
C VAL A 146 -20.83 -11.62 -6.99
N GLU A 147 -21.35 -11.32 -8.18
CA GLU A 147 -21.14 -12.13 -9.38
C GLU A 147 -19.65 -12.25 -9.72
N THR A 148 -18.93 -11.13 -9.65
CA THR A 148 -17.48 -11.10 -9.90
C THR A 148 -16.68 -11.90 -8.88
N ILE A 149 -17.21 -12.05 -7.67
CA ILE A 149 -16.61 -12.87 -6.62
C ILE A 149 -16.85 -14.35 -6.92
N GLN A 150 -18.09 -14.74 -7.24
CA GLN A 150 -18.46 -16.12 -7.52
C GLN A 150 -17.62 -16.72 -8.65
N GLU A 151 -17.26 -15.93 -9.67
CA GLU A 151 -16.38 -16.35 -10.75
C GLU A 151 -14.93 -16.64 -10.30
N ILE A 152 -14.43 -15.98 -9.25
CA ILE A 152 -13.04 -16.13 -8.79
C ILE A 152 -12.86 -17.03 -7.55
N VAL A 153 -13.92 -17.35 -6.79
CA VAL A 153 -13.78 -18.11 -5.51
C VAL A 153 -13.02 -19.43 -5.70
N TRP A 154 -13.23 -20.13 -6.80
CA TRP A 154 -12.54 -21.40 -7.06
C TRP A 154 -11.01 -21.24 -7.18
N LEU A 155 -10.53 -20.09 -7.67
CA LEU A 155 -9.09 -19.77 -7.75
C LEU A 155 -8.49 -19.59 -6.35
N TRP A 156 -9.26 -19.13 -5.38
CA TRP A 156 -8.81 -19.02 -3.98
C TRP A 156 -8.56 -20.39 -3.34
N TRP A 157 -9.30 -21.44 -3.73
CA TRP A 157 -9.02 -22.79 -3.25
C TRP A 157 -7.66 -23.31 -3.74
N PHE A 158 -7.29 -23.01 -4.98
CA PHE A 158 -5.94 -23.31 -5.47
C PHE A 158 -4.87 -22.53 -4.71
N ARG A 159 -5.14 -21.28 -4.34
CA ARG A 159 -4.26 -20.50 -3.45
C ARG A 159 -4.06 -21.17 -2.10
N VAL A 160 -5.13 -21.65 -1.46
CA VAL A 160 -5.06 -22.38 -0.18
C VAL A 160 -4.21 -23.64 -0.33
N LEU A 161 -4.40 -24.41 -1.41
CA LEU A 161 -3.57 -25.57 -1.73
C LEU A 161 -2.10 -25.20 -1.88
N GLY A 162 -1.79 -24.18 -2.70
CA GLY A 162 -0.42 -23.71 -2.92
C GLY A 162 0.25 -23.21 -1.64
N GLY A 163 -0.48 -22.45 -0.82
CA GLY A 163 0.00 -21.96 0.48
C GLY A 163 0.26 -23.09 1.47
N THR A 164 -0.61 -24.10 1.51
CA THR A 164 -0.43 -25.29 2.36
C THR A 164 0.81 -26.08 1.96
N LEU A 165 1.05 -26.27 0.65
CA LEU A 165 2.29 -26.89 0.15
C LEU A 165 3.51 -26.08 0.57
N TYR A 166 3.47 -24.75 0.41
CA TYR A 166 4.58 -23.88 0.78
C TYR A 166 4.92 -23.97 2.28
N VAL A 167 3.89 -23.91 3.16
CA VAL A 167 4.07 -24.10 4.61
C VAL A 167 4.58 -25.50 4.93
N GLY A 168 4.09 -26.53 4.25
CA GLY A 168 4.64 -27.89 4.35
C GLY A 168 6.13 -27.94 4.02
N GLY A 169 6.58 -27.15 3.02
CA GLY A 169 7.99 -26.93 2.73
C GLY A 169 8.78 -26.33 3.89
N VAL A 170 8.24 -25.29 4.55
CA VAL A 170 8.86 -24.69 5.74
C VAL A 170 9.00 -25.72 6.87
N VAL A 171 8.00 -26.58 7.08
CA VAL A 171 8.09 -27.68 8.06
C VAL A 171 9.26 -28.62 7.71
N MET A 172 9.44 -28.98 6.43
CA MET A 172 10.58 -29.80 6.00
C MET A 172 11.92 -29.13 6.30
N LEU A 173 12.02 -27.81 6.10
CA LEU A 173 13.20 -27.03 6.49
C LEU A 173 13.45 -27.10 8.00
N CYS A 174 12.44 -26.86 8.83
CA CYS A 174 12.57 -26.91 10.28
C CYS A 174 13.02 -28.29 10.77
N VAL A 175 12.43 -29.37 10.22
CA VAL A 175 12.85 -30.75 10.52
C VAL A 175 14.31 -30.95 10.12
N ASN A 176 14.69 -30.58 8.90
CA ASN A 176 16.08 -30.75 8.44
C ASN A 176 17.08 -29.96 9.29
N ALA A 177 16.74 -28.72 9.66
CA ALA A 177 17.54 -27.85 10.51
C ALA A 177 17.71 -28.44 11.92
N LEU A 178 16.62 -28.90 12.54
CA LEU A 178 16.65 -29.53 13.85
C LEU A 178 17.50 -30.79 13.84
N MET A 179 17.30 -31.67 12.86
CA MET A 179 18.07 -32.90 12.74
C MET A 179 19.56 -32.62 12.46
N THR A 180 19.87 -31.60 11.66
CA THR A 180 21.25 -31.15 11.42
C THR A 180 21.87 -30.63 12.73
N TRP A 181 21.16 -29.81 13.48
CA TRP A 181 21.61 -29.31 14.78
C TRP A 181 21.84 -30.44 15.79
N MET A 182 20.96 -31.46 15.83
CA MET A 182 21.16 -32.63 16.70
C MET A 182 22.39 -33.47 16.32
N GLY A 183 22.81 -33.40 15.05
CA GLY A 183 24.03 -34.06 14.55
C GLY A 183 25.33 -33.27 14.73
N ARG A 184 25.31 -32.16 15.48
CA ARG A 184 26.50 -31.33 15.74
C ARG A 184 27.50 -32.01 16.69
N PRO A 185 28.79 -31.70 16.62
CA PRO A 185 29.74 -32.07 17.68
C PRO A 185 29.43 -31.31 18.98
N SER A 186 29.80 -31.89 20.12
CA SER A 186 29.64 -31.25 21.44
C SER A 186 30.56 -30.04 21.63
N THR A 187 31.70 -30.03 20.95
CA THR A 187 32.69 -28.96 20.95
C THR A 187 32.88 -28.42 19.54
N TYR A 188 32.85 -27.10 19.40
CA TYR A 188 33.06 -26.41 18.13
C TYR A 188 34.52 -26.00 17.95
N GLU A 189 35.02 -26.16 16.72
CA GLU A 189 36.27 -25.55 16.31
C GLU A 189 36.04 -24.05 16.11
N VAL A 190 36.74 -23.19 16.86
CA VAL A 190 36.66 -21.74 16.67
C VAL A 190 37.88 -21.32 15.86
N PRO A 191 37.76 -21.13 14.53
CA PRO A 191 38.89 -20.66 13.72
C PRO A 191 39.27 -19.24 14.16
N VAL A 192 40.51 -19.06 14.61
CA VAL A 192 41.07 -17.74 14.93
C VAL A 192 41.57 -17.13 13.63
N TYR A 193 40.82 -16.16 13.11
CA TYR A 193 41.27 -15.35 11.96
C TYR A 193 42.08 -14.16 12.47
N SER A 194 43.37 -14.12 12.17
CA SER A 194 44.21 -12.94 12.40
C SER A 194 44.30 -12.11 11.12
N ALA A 195 43.75 -10.90 11.13
CA ALA A 195 44.00 -9.92 10.08
C ALA A 195 45.25 -9.10 10.44
N PRO A 196 46.05 -8.66 9.44
CA PRO A 196 47.13 -7.72 9.70
C PRO A 196 46.57 -6.43 10.34
N ALA A 197 47.33 -5.83 11.24
CA ALA A 197 46.97 -4.54 11.83
C ALA A 197 46.77 -3.51 10.71
N LEU A 198 45.69 -2.73 10.81
CA LEU A 198 45.43 -1.61 9.91
C LEU A 198 46.60 -0.63 9.97
N SER A 199 47.16 -0.29 8.81
CA SER A 199 48.14 0.78 8.68
C SER A 199 47.53 2.11 9.14
N LYS A 200 48.32 2.94 9.84
CA LYS A 200 47.93 4.33 10.14
C LYS A 200 47.89 5.19 8.88
N ASP A 201 48.78 4.89 7.94
CA ASP A 201 48.90 5.61 6.67
C ASP A 201 48.18 4.84 5.58
N TYR A 202 47.26 5.53 4.90
CA TYR A 202 46.51 4.95 3.79
C TYR A 202 47.14 5.37 2.46
N VAL A 203 47.47 4.39 1.62
CA VAL A 203 47.96 4.61 0.26
C VAL A 203 46.78 4.50 -0.71
N ASP A 204 46.42 5.59 -1.38
CA ASP A 204 45.40 5.56 -2.42
C ASP A 204 45.80 4.57 -3.53
N SER A 205 44.83 3.74 -3.95
CA SER A 205 45.03 2.91 -5.13
C SER A 205 45.25 3.81 -6.35
N PRO A 206 46.19 3.48 -7.24
CA PRO A 206 46.45 4.31 -8.42
C PRO A 206 45.18 4.47 -9.25
N ILE A 207 44.95 5.69 -9.75
CA ILE A 207 43.82 6.00 -10.61
C ILE A 207 43.93 5.14 -11.88
N PRO A 208 42.88 4.42 -12.29
CA PRO A 208 42.92 3.62 -13.51
C PRO A 208 43.20 4.52 -14.72
N LYS A 209 44.24 4.22 -15.51
CA LYS A 209 44.49 4.93 -16.77
C LYS A 209 43.38 4.70 -17.79
N SER A 210 43.22 5.58 -18.77
CA SER A 210 42.23 5.40 -19.84
C SER A 210 42.59 4.18 -20.69
N GLY A 211 41.60 3.37 -21.09
CA GLY A 211 41.83 2.34 -22.12
C GLY A 211 42.00 2.93 -23.53
N LEU A 212 41.73 4.22 -23.67
CA LEU A 212 41.75 5.01 -24.90
C LEU A 212 42.93 6.00 -24.92
N GLU A 213 43.93 5.83 -24.05
CA GLU A 213 45.02 6.80 -23.88
C GLU A 213 45.80 6.99 -25.19
N ASP A 214 46.05 5.88 -25.90
CA ASP A 214 46.79 5.81 -27.17
C ASP A 214 45.90 5.97 -28.42
N VAL A 215 44.61 6.23 -28.24
CA VAL A 215 43.65 6.40 -29.35
C VAL A 215 43.35 7.90 -29.53
N PRO A 216 43.28 8.42 -30.77
CA PRO A 216 42.92 9.82 -31.03
C PRO A 216 41.41 10.03 -30.80
N MET A 217 41.00 9.97 -29.54
CA MET A 217 39.65 10.24 -29.07
C MET A 217 39.62 11.55 -28.30
N LEU A 218 38.44 12.18 -28.23
CA LEU A 218 38.17 13.37 -27.43
C LEU A 218 38.53 13.12 -25.95
N ASP A 219 39.06 14.14 -25.26
CA ASP A 219 39.41 14.04 -23.83
C ASP A 219 38.21 13.69 -22.95
N VAL A 220 37.01 14.12 -23.34
CA VAL A 220 35.74 13.73 -22.69
C VAL A 220 35.54 12.21 -22.76
N ALA A 221 35.84 11.58 -23.89
CA ALA A 221 35.72 10.13 -24.04
C ALA A 221 36.78 9.39 -23.21
N LYS A 222 38.00 9.91 -23.14
CA LYS A 222 39.06 9.39 -22.26
C LYS A 222 38.66 9.50 -20.78
N GLY A 223 38.13 10.65 -20.37
CA GLY A 223 37.61 10.90 -19.03
C GLY A 223 36.43 10.00 -18.66
N LEU A 224 35.47 9.83 -19.57
CA LEU A 224 34.36 8.87 -19.41
C LEU A 224 34.86 7.44 -19.26
N SER A 225 35.91 7.03 -20.01
CA SER A 225 36.48 5.69 -19.88
C SER A 225 37.11 5.43 -18.51
N VAL A 226 37.74 6.44 -17.90
CA VAL A 226 38.29 6.36 -16.54
C VAL A 226 37.16 6.35 -15.51
N TRP A 227 36.14 7.20 -15.69
CA TRP A 227 34.95 7.23 -14.84
C TRP A 227 34.18 5.89 -14.85
N ALA A 228 34.02 5.29 -16.03
CA ALA A 228 33.36 4.00 -16.23
C ALA A 228 34.12 2.81 -15.62
N LYS A 229 35.41 2.97 -15.28
CA LYS A 229 36.17 1.98 -14.48
C LYS A 229 35.81 2.00 -12.99
N MET A 230 34.89 2.88 -12.57
CA MET A 230 34.29 2.91 -11.23
C MET A 230 35.28 3.10 -10.07
N GLY A 231 36.49 3.64 -10.33
CA GLY A 231 37.47 3.93 -9.27
C GLY A 231 36.95 4.93 -8.23
N TRP A 232 36.07 5.85 -8.65
CA TRP A 232 35.38 6.80 -7.78
C TRP A 232 34.43 6.10 -6.80
N HIS A 233 33.78 5.00 -7.19
CA HIS A 233 32.82 4.27 -6.36
C HIS A 233 33.50 3.67 -5.13
N ARG A 234 34.70 3.09 -5.30
CA ARG A 234 35.50 2.50 -4.22
C ARG A 234 35.92 3.51 -3.14
N ARG A 235 36.04 4.79 -3.51
CA ARG A 235 36.31 5.89 -2.57
C ARG A 235 35.10 6.17 -1.65
N TRP A 236 33.89 5.91 -2.13
CA TRP A 236 32.66 6.03 -1.33
C TRP A 236 32.38 4.78 -0.51
N GLU A 237 32.62 3.58 -1.07
CA GLU A 237 32.47 2.30 -0.36
C GLU A 237 33.29 2.24 0.95
N ARG A 238 34.45 2.91 0.99
CA ARG A 238 35.33 2.93 2.17
C ARG A 238 34.92 3.94 3.26
N LEU A 239 33.91 4.77 3.03
CA LEU A 239 33.44 5.78 3.99
C LEU A 239 32.03 5.44 4.48
N PRO A 240 31.83 4.31 5.18
CA PRO A 240 30.49 3.85 5.55
C PRO A 240 29.75 4.86 6.40
N VAL A 241 30.42 5.49 7.37
CA VAL A 241 29.80 6.52 8.24
C VAL A 241 29.35 7.72 7.43
N MET A 242 30.19 8.24 6.53
CA MET A 242 29.83 9.39 5.69
C MET A 242 28.69 9.03 4.73
N PHE A 243 28.75 7.86 4.11
CA PHE A 243 27.69 7.38 3.22
C PHE A 243 26.35 7.20 3.95
N THR A 244 26.38 6.65 5.16
CA THR A 244 25.21 6.56 6.04
C THR A 244 24.64 7.93 6.36
N VAL A 245 25.48 8.88 6.80
CA VAL A 245 25.05 10.26 7.10
C VAL A 245 24.39 10.92 5.89
N LEU A 246 25.02 10.83 4.72
CA LEU A 246 24.48 11.41 3.48
C LEU A 246 23.17 10.75 3.06
N THR A 247 23.06 9.43 3.20
CA THR A 247 21.84 8.70 2.88
C THR A 247 20.71 9.07 3.85
N THR A 248 21.00 9.14 5.15
CA THR A 248 20.04 9.60 6.16
C THR A 248 19.59 11.03 5.87
N LEU A 249 20.53 11.93 5.55
CA LEU A 249 20.21 13.30 5.16
C LEU A 249 19.30 13.32 3.92
N ALA A 250 19.62 12.56 2.89
CA ALA A 250 18.83 12.49 1.67
C ALA A 250 17.40 11.99 1.93
N VAL A 251 17.24 10.94 2.75
CA VAL A 251 15.92 10.43 3.16
C VAL A 251 15.15 11.48 3.95
N VAL A 252 15.77 12.10 4.96
CA VAL A 252 15.13 13.15 5.77
C VAL A 252 14.70 14.33 4.90
N LEU A 253 15.56 14.81 4.01
CA LEU A 253 15.23 15.92 3.11
C LEU A 253 14.10 15.57 2.15
N ALA A 254 14.12 14.37 1.56
CA ALA A 254 13.04 13.91 0.69
C ALA A 254 11.71 13.82 1.46
N THR A 255 11.72 13.21 2.65
CA THR A 255 10.53 13.12 3.50
C THR A 255 10.02 14.50 3.94
N LEU A 256 10.90 15.43 4.32
CA LEU A 256 10.50 16.79 4.66
C LEU A 256 9.92 17.53 3.45
N PHE A 257 10.52 17.36 2.27
CA PHE A 257 10.04 17.97 1.04
C PHE A 257 8.65 17.46 0.64
N GLU A 258 8.32 16.20 0.95
CA GLU A 258 6.99 15.64 0.74
C GLU A 258 6.00 16.07 1.82
N LEU A 259 6.36 15.98 3.11
CA LEU A 259 5.44 16.22 4.22
C LEU A 259 5.15 17.70 4.47
N VAL A 260 6.18 18.55 4.48
CA VAL A 260 6.03 19.96 4.89
C VAL A 260 5.03 20.71 4.02
N PRO A 261 5.08 20.62 2.66
CA PRO A 261 4.08 21.26 1.82
C PRO A 261 2.65 20.74 2.05
N THR A 262 2.47 19.45 2.35
CA THR A 262 1.15 18.87 2.61
C THR A 262 0.51 19.43 3.88
N PHE A 263 1.29 19.70 4.93
CA PHE A 263 0.77 20.26 6.18
C PHE A 263 0.64 21.79 6.18
N LEU A 264 1.52 22.51 5.49
CA LEU A 264 1.54 23.99 5.54
C LEU A 264 0.65 24.65 4.49
N ILE A 265 0.49 24.02 3.32
CA ILE A 265 -0.25 24.62 2.20
C ILE A 265 -1.72 24.17 2.29
N ARG A 266 -2.56 24.96 2.97
CA ARG A 266 -3.99 24.62 3.17
C ARG A 266 -4.76 24.37 1.86
N SER A 267 -4.36 25.01 0.75
CA SER A 267 -4.96 24.76 -0.57
C SER A 267 -4.72 23.34 -1.11
N ASN A 268 -3.75 22.60 -0.57
CA ASN A 268 -3.51 21.20 -0.93
C ASN A 268 -4.56 20.25 -0.32
N ILE A 269 -5.30 20.69 0.70
CA ILE A 269 -6.35 19.91 1.36
C ILE A 269 -7.70 20.63 1.15
N PRO A 270 -8.34 20.47 -0.03
CA PRO A 270 -9.62 21.11 -0.29
C PRO A 270 -10.67 20.57 0.68
N THR A 271 -11.21 21.45 1.53
CA THR A 271 -12.31 21.13 2.45
C THR A 271 -13.65 21.31 1.75
N ILE A 272 -14.62 20.46 2.07
CA ILE A 272 -15.99 20.57 1.57
C ILE A 272 -16.84 21.10 2.72
N ALA A 273 -17.52 22.24 2.53
CA ALA A 273 -18.23 22.95 3.60
C ALA A 273 -19.35 22.12 4.26
N THR A 274 -19.94 21.20 3.51
CA THR A 274 -21.00 20.29 3.97
C THR A 274 -20.48 19.08 4.73
N VAL A 275 -19.16 18.80 4.67
CA VAL A 275 -18.56 17.70 5.41
C VAL A 275 -18.41 18.11 6.87
N LYS A 276 -19.11 17.41 7.75
CA LYS A 276 -19.08 17.61 9.21
C LYS A 276 -18.42 16.41 9.89
N PRO A 277 -17.89 16.56 11.13
CA PRO A 277 -17.44 15.41 11.90
C PRO A 277 -18.56 14.37 12.05
N TYR A 278 -18.18 13.11 12.20
CA TYR A 278 -19.12 12.04 12.56
C TYR A 278 -19.84 12.37 13.86
N THR A 279 -21.12 12.08 13.95
CA THR A 279 -21.82 12.15 15.24
C THR A 279 -21.19 11.18 16.25
N PRO A 280 -21.44 11.33 17.56
CA PRO A 280 -20.95 10.39 18.56
C PRO A 280 -21.24 8.91 18.26
N LEU A 281 -22.44 8.58 17.79
CA LEU A 281 -22.82 7.20 17.47
C LEU A 281 -22.14 6.70 16.19
N GLU A 282 -22.03 7.55 15.16
CA GLU A 282 -21.31 7.23 13.91
C GLU A 282 -19.83 7.00 14.18
N LEU A 283 -19.21 7.79 15.07
CA LEU A 283 -17.81 7.61 15.45
C LEU A 283 -17.60 6.28 16.19
N ALA A 284 -18.54 5.89 17.05
CA ALA A 284 -18.52 4.57 17.69
C ALA A 284 -18.68 3.43 16.66
N GLY A 285 -19.61 3.58 15.71
CA GLY A 285 -19.80 2.64 14.60
C GLY A 285 -18.54 2.49 13.75
N ARG A 286 -17.85 3.59 13.47
CA ARG A 286 -16.57 3.61 12.78
C ARG A 286 -15.48 2.90 13.57
N ALA A 287 -15.42 3.06 14.89
CA ALA A 287 -14.47 2.33 15.72
C ALA A 287 -14.71 0.82 15.63
N ILE A 288 -15.99 0.40 15.64
CA ILE A 288 -16.36 -1.00 15.45
C ILE A 288 -15.99 -1.48 14.03
N PHE A 289 -16.22 -0.67 12.99
CA PHE A 289 -15.80 -0.99 11.60
C PHE A 289 -14.30 -1.28 11.51
N VAL A 290 -13.49 -0.51 12.24
CA VAL A 290 -12.05 -0.72 12.32
C VAL A 290 -11.70 -1.95 13.14
N SER A 291 -12.34 -2.18 14.30
CA SER A 291 -12.03 -3.34 15.16
C SER A 291 -12.41 -4.67 14.52
N GLU A 292 -13.50 -4.70 13.76
CA GLU A 292 -13.95 -5.87 12.99
C GLU A 292 -13.09 -6.11 11.74
N GLY A 293 -12.25 -5.14 11.35
CA GLY A 293 -11.36 -5.29 10.20
C GLY A 293 -12.10 -5.24 8.86
N CYS A 294 -13.26 -4.59 8.79
CA CYS A 294 -14.06 -4.45 7.57
C CYS A 294 -13.26 -3.88 6.38
N TYR A 295 -12.28 -3.01 6.68
CA TYR A 295 -11.35 -2.41 5.70
C TYR A 295 -10.46 -3.43 4.97
N ASN A 296 -10.35 -4.68 5.45
CA ASN A 296 -9.62 -5.75 4.75
C ASN A 296 -10.38 -6.27 3.53
N CYS A 297 -11.70 -6.09 3.50
CA CYS A 297 -12.59 -6.56 2.45
C CYS A 297 -13.21 -5.42 1.64
N HIS A 298 -13.43 -4.27 2.28
CA HIS A 298 -14.12 -3.13 1.70
C HIS A 298 -13.20 -1.91 1.63
N SER A 299 -13.19 -1.25 0.48
CA SER A 299 -12.60 0.08 0.33
C SER A 299 -13.63 1.17 0.60
N GLN A 300 -13.14 2.37 0.90
CA GLN A 300 -13.94 3.60 0.91
C GLN A 300 -13.23 4.67 0.07
N MET A 301 -12.90 4.33 -1.17
CA MET A 301 -12.31 5.26 -2.11
C MET A 301 -12.63 4.84 -3.55
N ILE A 302 -13.62 5.51 -4.14
CA ILE A 302 -14.04 5.34 -5.52
C ILE A 302 -13.07 6.08 -6.42
N ARG A 303 -12.49 5.36 -7.39
CA ARG A 303 -11.53 5.92 -8.33
C ARG A 303 -12.26 6.66 -9.46
N PRO A 304 -11.65 7.70 -10.06
CA PRO A 304 -12.23 8.43 -11.20
C PRO A 304 -12.13 7.60 -12.50
N ILE A 305 -12.84 6.47 -12.54
CA ILE A 305 -12.94 5.54 -13.66
C ILE A 305 -14.42 5.35 -13.95
N VAL A 306 -14.83 5.45 -15.22
CA VAL A 306 -16.24 5.38 -15.64
C VAL A 306 -16.96 4.13 -15.09
N ALA A 307 -16.29 2.98 -15.11
CA ALA A 307 -16.87 1.74 -14.59
C ALA A 307 -17.12 1.77 -13.08
N GLU A 308 -16.23 2.41 -12.31
CA GLU A 308 -16.44 2.58 -10.87
C GLU A 308 -17.51 3.61 -10.57
N THR A 309 -17.54 4.71 -11.32
CA THR A 309 -18.55 5.74 -11.08
C THR A 309 -19.95 5.28 -11.47
N LYS A 310 -20.08 4.41 -12.47
CA LYS A 310 -21.34 3.72 -12.78
C LYS A 310 -21.78 2.75 -11.70
N ARG A 311 -20.84 2.04 -11.07
CA ARG A 311 -21.14 1.03 -10.02
C ARG A 311 -21.46 1.67 -8.66
N TYR A 312 -20.61 2.60 -8.24
CA TYR A 312 -20.62 3.13 -6.88
C TYR A 312 -21.13 4.57 -6.80
N GLY A 313 -21.22 5.29 -7.91
CA GLY A 313 -21.57 6.71 -7.95
C GLY A 313 -20.35 7.62 -7.99
N GLU A 314 -20.54 8.88 -7.65
CA GLU A 314 -19.53 9.93 -7.78
C GLU A 314 -18.19 9.56 -7.11
N TYR A 315 -17.07 9.79 -7.81
CA TYR A 315 -15.74 9.46 -7.31
C TYR A 315 -15.39 10.23 -6.03
N SER A 316 -14.49 9.66 -5.23
CA SER A 316 -14.14 10.22 -3.92
C SER A 316 -13.26 11.46 -4.05
N LYS A 317 -13.53 12.48 -3.22
CA LYS A 317 -12.75 13.71 -3.10
C LYS A 317 -11.96 13.74 -1.79
N PRO A 318 -10.74 14.30 -1.78
CA PRO A 318 -9.92 14.38 -0.56
C PRO A 318 -10.65 15.03 0.63
N GLY A 319 -11.48 16.04 0.36
CA GLY A 319 -12.24 16.77 1.38
C GLY A 319 -13.27 15.96 2.14
N GLU A 320 -13.66 14.78 1.67
CA GLU A 320 -14.59 13.88 2.37
C GLU A 320 -13.93 13.18 3.56
N PHE A 321 -12.60 13.02 3.53
CA PHE A 321 -11.84 12.23 4.49
C PHE A 321 -11.16 13.08 5.58
N ILE A 322 -11.45 14.38 5.66
CA ILE A 322 -10.75 15.32 6.55
C ILE A 322 -10.86 14.93 8.04
N TYR A 323 -11.94 14.25 8.43
CA TYR A 323 -12.18 13.79 9.80
C TYR A 323 -11.82 12.30 10.00
N ASP A 324 -11.38 11.60 8.96
CA ASP A 324 -11.04 10.19 9.07
C ASP A 324 -9.66 9.97 9.68
N ARG A 325 -9.65 9.50 10.92
CA ARG A 325 -8.42 9.15 11.63
C ARG A 325 -8.51 7.73 12.19
N PRO A 326 -7.75 6.75 11.65
CA PRO A 326 -7.01 6.79 10.36
C PRO A 326 -7.96 6.65 9.15
N PHE A 327 -7.54 7.11 7.96
CA PHE A 327 -8.31 6.98 6.71
C PHE A 327 -8.78 5.53 6.44
N GLN A 328 -9.93 5.37 5.75
CA GLN A 328 -10.56 4.06 5.47
C GLN A 328 -10.59 3.68 3.97
N TRP A 329 -9.72 4.26 3.16
CA TRP A 329 -9.68 4.08 1.70
C TRP A 329 -9.58 2.62 1.24
N GLY A 330 -9.02 1.74 2.08
CA GLY A 330 -8.83 0.32 1.79
C GLY A 330 -7.65 0.04 0.86
N SER A 331 -7.37 -1.24 0.64
CA SER A 331 -6.28 -1.71 -0.23
C SER A 331 -6.65 -2.92 -1.10
N ARG A 332 -7.85 -3.48 -0.90
CA ARG A 332 -8.39 -4.65 -1.59
C ARG A 332 -9.92 -4.59 -1.56
N ARG A 333 -10.57 -5.19 -2.56
CA ARG A 333 -12.03 -5.37 -2.61
C ARG A 333 -12.39 -6.86 -2.75
N ILE A 334 -12.77 -7.46 -1.62
CA ILE A 334 -13.46 -8.77 -1.57
C ILE A 334 -14.97 -8.54 -1.49
N GLY A 335 -15.38 -7.43 -0.86
CA GLY A 335 -16.71 -6.85 -0.99
C GLY A 335 -16.67 -5.55 -1.80
N PRO A 336 -17.84 -4.97 -2.11
CA PRO A 336 -17.93 -3.71 -2.83
C PRO A 336 -17.29 -2.53 -2.07
N ASP A 337 -17.00 -1.45 -2.78
CA ASP A 337 -16.64 -0.17 -2.17
C ASP A 337 -17.84 0.41 -1.39
N LEU A 338 -17.58 0.94 -0.19
CA LEU A 338 -18.61 1.47 0.72
C LEU A 338 -18.65 3.00 0.77
N ALA A 339 -17.82 3.72 0.01
CA ALA A 339 -17.72 5.19 0.08
C ALA A 339 -19.04 5.92 -0.25
N ARG A 340 -20.03 5.23 -0.81
CA ARG A 340 -21.36 5.76 -1.17
C ARG A 340 -22.48 4.86 -0.67
N GLU A 341 -22.24 4.14 0.43
CA GLU A 341 -23.24 3.24 1.01
C GLU A 341 -24.40 3.99 1.65
N GLY A 342 -24.17 5.23 2.10
CA GLY A 342 -25.18 6.05 2.77
C GLY A 342 -26.48 6.15 1.97
N GLY A 343 -27.57 5.66 2.56
CA GLY A 343 -28.91 5.69 1.98
C GLY A 343 -29.17 4.68 0.85
N ARG A 344 -28.21 3.83 0.47
CA ARG A 344 -28.42 2.78 -0.55
C ARG A 344 -29.29 1.64 -0.03
N ASN A 345 -29.05 1.23 1.20
CA ASN A 345 -29.77 0.15 1.87
C ASN A 345 -30.45 0.65 3.14
N SER A 346 -31.53 -0.01 3.54
CA SER A 346 -32.27 0.35 4.75
C SER A 346 -31.56 -0.13 6.02
N SER A 347 -31.87 0.49 7.16
CA SER A 347 -31.37 0.09 8.49
C SER A 347 -31.62 -1.40 8.76
N PHE A 348 -32.80 -1.92 8.40
CA PHE A 348 -33.12 -3.33 8.54
C PHE A 348 -32.40 -4.23 7.54
N TRP A 349 -32.13 -3.76 6.31
CA TRP A 349 -31.29 -4.52 5.36
C TRP A 349 -29.89 -4.73 5.94
N HIS A 350 -29.26 -3.68 6.47
CA HIS A 350 -27.95 -3.81 7.11
C HIS A 350 -27.98 -4.76 8.30
N TRP A 351 -29.02 -4.69 9.14
CA TRP A 351 -29.23 -5.62 10.24
C TRP A 351 -29.23 -7.08 9.77
N ARG A 352 -30.06 -7.39 8.76
CA ARG A 352 -30.14 -8.74 8.16
C ARG A 352 -28.84 -9.16 7.49
N HIS A 353 -28.15 -8.23 6.84
CA HIS A 353 -26.86 -8.47 6.23
C HIS A 353 -25.79 -8.84 7.27
N PHE A 354 -25.77 -8.19 8.45
CA PHE A 354 -24.86 -8.60 9.53
C PHE A 354 -25.22 -9.94 10.14
N GLU A 355 -26.51 -10.26 10.24
CA GLU A 355 -26.98 -11.55 10.73
C GLU A 355 -26.49 -12.69 9.82
N ASN A 356 -26.82 -12.59 8.53
CA ASN A 356 -26.39 -13.54 7.53
C ASN A 356 -26.32 -12.84 6.15
N PRO A 357 -25.11 -12.48 5.67
CA PRO A 357 -24.96 -11.80 4.39
C PRO A 357 -25.59 -12.55 3.21
N ALA A 358 -25.58 -13.89 3.25
CA ALA A 358 -26.12 -14.73 2.18
C ALA A 358 -27.65 -14.64 2.03
N ASP A 359 -28.37 -14.21 3.07
CA ASP A 359 -29.83 -14.11 3.03
C ASP A 359 -30.32 -12.92 2.17
N VAL A 360 -29.53 -11.84 2.12
CA VAL A 360 -29.85 -10.63 1.36
C VAL A 360 -28.96 -10.45 0.13
N SER A 361 -27.83 -11.14 0.09
CA SER A 361 -26.89 -11.17 -1.04
C SER A 361 -26.44 -12.61 -1.29
N PRO A 362 -27.25 -13.41 -2.00
CA PRO A 362 -26.93 -14.81 -2.27
C PRO A 362 -25.54 -14.97 -2.88
N GLY A 363 -24.73 -15.87 -2.31
CA GLY A 363 -23.34 -16.07 -2.75
C GLY A 363 -22.30 -15.13 -2.13
N SER A 364 -22.70 -14.28 -1.19
CA SER A 364 -21.76 -13.45 -0.43
C SER A 364 -20.71 -14.31 0.29
N VAL A 365 -19.46 -13.87 0.23
CA VAL A 365 -18.33 -14.45 0.96
C VAL A 365 -18.03 -13.70 2.26
N MET A 366 -18.83 -12.68 2.59
CA MET A 366 -18.69 -11.93 3.83
C MET A 366 -19.04 -12.83 5.03
N PRO A 367 -18.24 -12.82 6.10
CA PRO A 367 -18.59 -13.52 7.35
C PRO A 367 -19.89 -12.95 7.96
N SER A 368 -20.58 -13.78 8.74
CA SER A 368 -21.64 -13.27 9.64
C SER A 368 -21.02 -12.48 10.78
N TYR A 369 -21.65 -11.36 11.13
CA TYR A 369 -21.34 -10.50 12.28
C TYR A 369 -22.48 -10.53 13.30
N GLY A 370 -23.08 -11.71 13.49
CA GLY A 370 -24.21 -11.89 14.42
C GLY A 370 -23.91 -11.44 15.86
N HIS A 371 -22.64 -11.42 16.27
CA HIS A 371 -22.24 -10.89 17.58
C HIS A 371 -22.55 -9.40 17.74
N LEU A 372 -22.50 -8.60 16.67
CA LEU A 372 -22.87 -7.18 16.73
C LEU A 372 -24.35 -6.96 17.05
N LEU A 373 -25.19 -7.96 16.78
CA LEU A 373 -26.63 -7.93 17.06
C LEU A 373 -26.96 -8.31 18.50
N THR A 374 -26.04 -9.01 19.18
CA THR A 374 -26.19 -9.46 20.56
C THR A 374 -25.43 -8.60 21.55
N ASP A 375 -24.23 -8.17 21.18
CA ASP A 375 -23.32 -7.42 22.03
C ASP A 375 -23.83 -6.01 22.29
N THR A 376 -23.71 -5.59 23.55
CA THR A 376 -24.17 -4.29 24.00
C THR A 376 -23.15 -3.21 23.68
N LEU A 377 -23.61 -2.07 23.16
CA LEU A 377 -22.83 -0.87 22.95
C LEU A 377 -22.55 -0.18 24.29
N ASN A 378 -21.27 0.01 24.59
CA ASN A 378 -20.86 0.78 25.77
C ASN A 378 -20.87 2.29 25.45
N TYR A 379 -21.97 2.96 25.77
CA TYR A 379 -22.11 4.40 25.54
C TYR A 379 -21.12 5.27 26.33
N ASP A 380 -20.62 4.78 27.47
CA ASP A 380 -19.69 5.54 28.29
C ASP A 380 -18.29 5.65 27.65
N GLU A 381 -17.96 4.74 26.73
CA GLU A 381 -16.70 4.76 25.97
C GLU A 381 -16.72 5.73 24.77
N ILE A 382 -17.89 6.24 24.37
CA ILE A 382 -18.01 7.12 23.20
C ILE A 382 -17.40 8.50 23.47
N ALA A 383 -17.58 9.06 24.67
CA ALA A 383 -17.08 10.40 25.00
C ALA A 383 -15.55 10.55 24.89
N PRO A 384 -14.73 9.59 25.38
CA PRO A 384 -13.30 9.57 25.11
C PRO A 384 -12.94 9.63 23.61
N HIS A 385 -13.66 8.92 22.75
CA HIS A 385 -13.41 8.92 21.30
C HIS A 385 -13.74 10.27 20.66
N VAL A 386 -14.88 10.87 21.01
CA VAL A 386 -15.28 12.21 20.53
C VAL A 386 -14.27 13.26 20.98
N LYS A 387 -13.84 13.21 22.25
CA LYS A 387 -12.81 14.12 22.78
C LYS A 387 -11.48 13.96 22.05
N ALA A 388 -11.05 12.74 21.76
CA ALA A 388 -9.82 12.49 21.00
C ALA A 388 -9.94 13.03 19.56
N ALA A 389 -11.08 12.81 18.89
CA ALA A 389 -11.31 13.35 17.56
C ALA A 389 -11.30 14.89 17.55
N TRP A 390 -11.89 15.52 18.57
CA TRP A 390 -11.85 16.97 18.78
C TRP A 390 -10.42 17.49 19.00
N GLN A 391 -9.62 16.82 19.85
CA GLN A 391 -8.20 17.18 20.06
C GLN A 391 -7.36 17.08 18.79
N LEU A 392 -7.74 16.19 17.87
CA LEU A 392 -7.11 16.05 16.56
C LEU A 392 -7.62 17.08 15.54
N GLY A 393 -8.54 17.97 15.93
CA GLY A 393 -9.05 19.08 15.11
C GLY A 393 -10.39 18.82 14.43
N ALA A 394 -11.20 17.87 14.92
CA ALA A 394 -12.59 17.74 14.47
C ALA A 394 -13.49 18.78 15.16
N GLU A 395 -14.35 19.45 14.40
CA GLU A 395 -15.18 20.57 14.86
C GLU A 395 -16.50 20.11 15.50
N TYR A 396 -16.44 19.60 16.73
CA TYR A 396 -17.62 19.19 17.50
C TYR A 396 -18.31 20.37 18.19
N SER A 397 -19.63 20.28 18.33
CA SER A 397 -20.41 21.24 19.14
C SER A 397 -20.17 21.03 20.64
N GLU A 398 -20.51 22.03 21.46
CA GLU A 398 -20.48 21.88 22.92
C GLU A 398 -21.44 20.78 23.40
N GLU A 399 -22.56 20.57 22.71
CA GLU A 399 -23.51 19.50 23.02
C GLU A 399 -22.89 18.11 22.76
N ASP A 400 -22.20 17.93 21.63
CA ASP A 400 -21.53 16.67 21.31
C ASP A 400 -20.43 16.31 22.33
N LEU A 401 -19.75 17.32 22.88
CA LEU A 401 -18.67 17.16 23.84
C LEU A 401 -19.15 16.95 25.28
N ASN A 402 -20.18 17.69 25.71
CA ASN A 402 -20.65 17.67 27.10
C ASN A 402 -21.77 16.64 27.31
N ASN A 403 -22.58 16.37 26.29
CA ASN A 403 -23.75 15.48 26.35
C ASN A 403 -23.64 14.30 25.38
N THR A 404 -22.41 13.84 25.08
CA THR A 404 -22.11 12.81 24.07
C THR A 404 -23.03 11.59 24.14
N LYS A 405 -23.26 11.08 25.35
CA LYS A 405 -24.09 9.90 25.61
C LYS A 405 -25.54 10.12 25.19
N GLU A 406 -26.11 11.28 25.51
CA GLU A 406 -27.48 11.61 25.17
C GLU A 406 -27.67 11.81 23.67
N VAL A 407 -26.71 12.48 23.01
CA VAL A 407 -26.69 12.65 21.54
C VAL A 407 -26.64 11.29 20.85
N ALA A 408 -25.74 10.40 21.28
CA ALA A 408 -25.64 9.04 20.75
C ALA A 408 -26.93 8.24 20.96
N PHE A 409 -27.56 8.35 22.14
CA PHE A 409 -28.81 7.66 22.44
C PHE A 409 -29.96 8.10 21.54
N LYS A 410 -30.14 9.41 21.33
CA LYS A 410 -31.21 9.94 20.46
C LYS A 410 -31.08 9.41 19.04
N GLN A 411 -29.86 9.36 18.50
CA GLN A 411 -29.62 8.79 17.17
C GLN A 411 -29.86 7.27 17.14
N ALA A 412 -29.42 6.56 18.18
CA ALA A 412 -29.61 5.10 18.26
C ALA A 412 -31.09 4.72 18.38
N GLU A 413 -31.88 5.49 19.14
CA GLU A 413 -33.33 5.31 19.25
C GLU A 413 -34.01 5.47 17.88
N LYS A 414 -33.62 6.48 17.10
CA LYS A 414 -34.15 6.68 15.75
C LYS A 414 -33.87 5.49 14.84
N ILE A 415 -32.61 5.01 14.81
CA ILE A 415 -32.23 3.86 13.96
C ILE A 415 -32.92 2.58 14.44
N ALA A 416 -33.03 2.37 15.75
CA ALA A 416 -33.75 1.22 16.31
C ALA A 416 -35.25 1.25 15.94
N ALA A 417 -35.88 2.42 15.96
CA ALA A 417 -37.26 2.60 15.51
C ALA A 417 -37.39 2.33 13.99
N GLU A 418 -36.44 2.77 13.17
CA GLU A 418 -36.40 2.45 11.73
C GLU A 418 -36.29 0.93 11.49
N ILE A 419 -35.42 0.23 12.22
CA ILE A 419 -35.29 -1.24 12.11
C ILE A 419 -36.63 -1.91 12.46
N SER A 420 -37.25 -1.52 13.57
CA SER A 420 -38.51 -2.13 14.01
C SER A 420 -39.67 -1.84 13.05
N THR A 421 -39.79 -0.61 12.55
CA THR A 421 -40.83 -0.23 11.58
C THR A 421 -40.66 -0.92 10.22
N GLN A 422 -39.43 -1.30 9.86
CA GLN A 422 -39.11 -2.07 8.65
C GLN A 422 -39.28 -3.58 8.82
N GLY A 423 -39.79 -4.06 9.96
CA GLY A 423 -40.05 -5.48 10.22
C GLY A 423 -38.93 -6.22 10.96
N GLY A 424 -37.94 -5.48 11.49
CA GLY A 424 -36.87 -6.03 12.31
C GLY A 424 -37.20 -6.13 13.80
N PRO A 425 -36.24 -6.62 14.62
CA PRO A 425 -36.43 -6.75 16.05
C PRO A 425 -36.60 -5.38 16.74
N ALA A 426 -37.40 -5.36 17.80
CA ALA A 426 -37.54 -4.20 18.68
C ALA A 426 -36.43 -4.16 19.75
N ASN A 427 -36.28 -3.02 20.43
CA ASN A 427 -35.32 -2.81 21.52
C ASN A 427 -33.86 -3.10 21.13
N THR A 428 -33.46 -2.64 19.95
CA THR A 428 -32.11 -2.84 19.41
C THR A 428 -31.14 -1.69 19.67
N MET A 429 -31.61 -0.60 20.31
CA MET A 429 -30.84 0.62 20.50
C MET A 429 -29.51 0.39 21.22
N ASP A 430 -29.46 -0.59 22.12
CA ASP A 430 -28.28 -0.93 22.91
C ASP A 430 -27.29 -1.82 22.14
N LYS A 431 -27.53 -2.18 20.88
CA LYS A 431 -26.69 -3.13 20.14
C LYS A 431 -25.61 -2.42 19.33
N GLN A 432 -24.43 -3.04 19.27
CA GLN A 432 -23.31 -2.54 18.47
C GLN A 432 -23.66 -2.37 16.99
N ALA A 433 -24.53 -3.24 16.46
CA ALA A 433 -25.03 -3.13 15.09
C ALA A 433 -25.70 -1.78 14.79
N VAL A 434 -26.40 -1.17 15.76
CA VAL A 434 -27.03 0.14 15.56
C VAL A 434 -25.98 1.24 15.34
N ALA A 435 -24.86 1.20 16.09
CA ALA A 435 -23.76 2.13 15.86
C ALA A 435 -23.11 1.91 14.48
N MET A 436 -22.87 0.65 14.10
CA MET A 436 -22.34 0.31 12.77
C MET A 436 -23.25 0.81 11.64
N ILE A 437 -24.57 0.63 11.78
CA ILE A 437 -25.57 1.11 10.80
C ILE A 437 -25.52 2.63 10.70
N ALA A 438 -25.42 3.35 11.83
CA ALA A 438 -25.29 4.80 11.85
C ALA A 438 -24.09 5.25 11.00
N TYR A 439 -22.93 4.62 11.20
CA TYR A 439 -21.73 4.90 10.42
C TYR A 439 -21.91 4.60 8.93
N LEU A 440 -22.43 3.42 8.56
CA LEU A 440 -22.63 3.06 7.14
C LEU A 440 -23.62 3.98 6.43
N GLN A 441 -24.69 4.37 7.13
CA GLN A 441 -25.67 5.31 6.59
C GLN A 441 -25.10 6.71 6.40
N ARG A 442 -24.04 7.07 7.14
CA ARG A 442 -23.43 8.39 7.06
C ARG A 442 -22.46 8.56 5.88
N ILE A 443 -21.82 7.48 5.45
CA ILE A 443 -20.70 7.52 4.49
C ILE A 443 -21.18 7.95 3.10
N GLY A 444 -20.56 9.02 2.57
CA GLY A 444 -20.78 9.51 1.22
C GLY A 444 -21.97 10.46 1.02
N ILE A 445 -22.72 10.78 2.08
CA ILE A 445 -23.91 11.65 1.99
C ILE A 445 -23.54 13.14 1.91
N ASP A 446 -22.58 13.62 2.70
CA ASP A 446 -22.25 15.06 2.81
C ASP A 446 -21.91 15.72 1.48
N LEU A 447 -21.35 14.94 0.56
CA LEU A 447 -20.96 15.41 -0.75
C LEU A 447 -22.15 15.98 -1.55
N PHE A 448 -23.35 15.49 -1.29
CA PHE A 448 -24.58 15.87 -1.98
C PHE A 448 -25.48 16.78 -1.14
N ALA A 449 -25.07 17.10 0.09
CA ALA A 449 -25.82 18.02 0.93
C ALA A 449 -25.73 19.45 0.37
N THR A 450 -26.79 20.22 0.56
CA THR A 450 -26.78 21.65 0.23
C THR A 450 -26.02 22.39 1.34
N PRO A 451 -25.01 23.22 1.02
CA PRO A 451 -24.33 24.03 2.02
C PRO A 451 -25.33 24.95 2.73
N GLU A 452 -25.24 25.03 4.06
CA GLU A 452 -25.96 26.06 4.79
C GLU A 452 -25.49 27.45 4.31
N PRO A 453 -26.41 28.41 4.10
CA PRO A 453 -26.03 29.76 3.75
C PRO A 453 -25.11 30.29 4.85
N LYS A 454 -23.91 30.74 4.47
CA LYS A 454 -23.01 31.40 5.42
C LYS A 454 -23.78 32.57 6.05
N ALA A 455 -23.98 32.53 7.36
CA ALA A 455 -24.41 33.70 8.10
C ALA A 455 -23.45 34.85 7.77
N ASP A 456 -24.00 35.99 7.36
CA ASP A 456 -23.27 37.12 6.79
C ASP A 456 -21.92 37.33 7.48
N ALA A 457 -20.84 37.23 6.69
CA ALA A 457 -19.54 37.72 7.11
C ALA A 457 -19.67 39.23 7.34
N THR A 458 -19.93 39.62 8.58
CA THR A 458 -19.93 41.02 8.99
C THR A 458 -18.55 41.60 8.74
N ALA A 459 -18.42 42.36 7.64
CA ALA A 459 -17.55 43.53 7.38
C ALA A 459 -16.09 43.55 7.88
N GLY A 460 -15.50 42.46 8.35
CA GLY A 460 -14.13 42.37 8.87
C GLY A 460 -13.13 41.84 7.85
N ASP A 461 -13.53 40.87 7.03
CA ASP A 461 -12.62 40.19 6.09
C ASP A 461 -12.38 40.98 4.79
N ALA A 462 -13.14 42.05 4.54
CA ALA A 462 -12.89 42.95 3.41
C ALA A 462 -11.66 43.86 3.63
N ALA A 463 -11.24 44.07 4.89
CA ALA A 463 -10.11 44.94 5.20
C ALA A 463 -8.74 44.27 4.98
N GLU A 464 -8.64 42.93 5.11
CA GLU A 464 -7.39 42.21 4.84
C GLU A 464 -7.15 41.94 3.34
N ALA A 465 -8.22 41.92 2.53
CA ALA A 465 -8.11 41.76 1.08
C ALA A 465 -7.63 43.04 0.37
N GLU A 466 -7.95 44.23 0.89
CA GLU A 466 -7.49 45.50 0.31
C GLU A 466 -6.05 45.86 0.70
N SER A 467 -5.54 45.44 1.86
CA SER A 467 -4.14 45.72 2.24
C SER A 467 -3.10 44.90 1.46
N ALA A 468 -3.51 43.77 0.88
CA ALA A 468 -2.63 42.91 0.07
C ALA A 468 -2.56 43.35 -1.42
N ALA A 469 -3.50 44.15 -1.90
CA ALA A 469 -3.53 44.66 -3.28
C ALA A 469 -2.78 46.00 -3.46
N GLY A 470 -2.43 46.68 -2.37
CA GLY A 470 -1.83 48.03 -2.40
C GLY A 470 -0.31 48.10 -2.60
N SER A 471 0.43 46.99 -2.72
CA SER A 471 1.91 47.02 -2.83
C SER A 471 2.48 46.59 -4.18
N ALA A 472 1.68 46.51 -5.25
CA ALA A 472 2.16 46.11 -6.57
C ALA A 472 1.58 46.99 -7.69
N ALA A 473 1.98 48.25 -7.74
CA ALA A 473 1.82 49.09 -8.94
C ALA A 473 2.88 50.20 -8.95
N GLU A 474 4.00 49.96 -9.61
CA GLU A 474 4.95 50.99 -10.06
C GLU A 474 4.68 51.19 -11.56
N PRO A 475 4.32 52.40 -12.05
CA PRO A 475 4.07 52.61 -13.47
C PRO A 475 5.37 52.93 -14.21
N ALA A 476 5.67 52.14 -15.24
CA ALA A 476 6.67 52.50 -16.24
C ALA A 476 6.17 53.72 -17.05
N ASN A 477 6.96 54.79 -17.05
CA ASN A 477 6.68 56.03 -17.77
C ASN A 477 7.54 56.06 -19.04
N GLU A 478 6.91 56.01 -20.21
CA GLU A 478 7.53 56.34 -21.50
C GLU A 478 7.36 57.85 -21.77
N SER A 479 8.47 58.54 -22.08
CA SER A 479 8.42 59.83 -22.78
C SER A 479 9.63 60.03 -23.70
N GLU A 480 9.31 60.10 -24.98
CA GLU A 480 9.96 60.58 -26.22
C GLU A 480 11.28 61.39 -26.23
N ALA A 481 12.07 61.10 -27.30
CA ALA A 481 12.76 62.00 -28.27
C ALA A 481 13.92 62.91 -27.78
N THR A 482 15.06 63.16 -28.46
CA THR A 482 15.59 63.11 -29.86
C THR A 482 17.11 63.56 -29.81
N PRO A 483 17.86 63.91 -30.89
CA PRO A 483 18.39 63.11 -32.01
C PRO A 483 19.92 63.30 -32.34
N ALA A 484 20.42 62.49 -33.30
CA ALA A 484 21.45 62.75 -34.35
C ALA A 484 22.97 62.91 -34.06
N GLU A 485 23.79 62.02 -34.68
CA GLU A 485 25.00 62.22 -35.55
C GLU A 485 25.85 60.92 -35.54
N SER A 486 26.02 60.19 -36.64
CA SER A 486 26.95 60.30 -37.80
C SER A 486 28.28 59.53 -37.64
N ALA A 487 28.75 58.95 -38.77
CA ALA A 487 29.98 58.15 -39.02
C ALA A 487 29.96 56.68 -38.53
N GLY A 488 30.40 55.65 -39.26
CA GLY A 488 31.05 55.52 -40.57
C GLY A 488 31.76 54.15 -40.66
N GLU A 489 31.58 53.46 -41.79
CA GLU A 489 32.48 52.51 -42.49
C GLU A 489 33.18 51.29 -41.82
N SER A 490 33.11 50.15 -42.54
CA SER A 490 34.10 49.03 -42.72
C SER A 490 34.49 48.18 -41.48
N GLU A 491 34.72 46.86 -41.51
CA GLU A 491 34.99 45.80 -42.50
C GLU A 491 34.21 44.52 -42.13
#